data_AF-A0AAV4GRW8-F1
#
_entry.id   AF-A0AAV4GRW8-F1
#
_cell.length_a   1.000
_cell.length_b   1.000
_cell.length_c   1.000
_cell.angle_alpha   90.00
_cell.angle_beta   90.00
_cell.angle_gamma   90.00
#
_symmetry.space_group_name_H-M   'P 1'
#
loop_
_entity.id
_entity.type
_entity.pdbx_description
1 polymer ?
#
loop_
_entity_poly.entity_id
_entity_poly.type
_entity_poly.pdbx_seq_one_letter_code
_entity_poly.pdbx_strand_id
1 'polypeptide(L)'
;MKWLGGSALFSLLVIWTVVTLMGVDPAEGAKTSSRRGSVVQRGSRTRGNARTRDLAATREARRRARQGRKRGGRGGKRKRDPKQKGKGKMPYWKRNGCEEIYLPMCKGQIPYKYTKLPNQFNHTTQAQVFRKLQRLDVYMDNYCSRNLRLLLCSNYVPKCNGRRAPKLPCKSTCLAAKDKCAAQLKQMFDLEWEDQFSCEGMEEKQCIGPVKDRKCPHEFPQCKKNQRVQVCRGLPFKYGALPNMFGQCHAFDINKQLRQFKSLRKTKCHPQLDFMLCGTHSPFCVYDDVPFTFPCREICEEVRASCEAEYKRLNHNLPWPRKLQCHIYPKSDSKEQRCVMPDDKVQYTPPRRRGGAGRRA
;
A
#
# COMPACT_ATOMS: atom_id res chain seq x y z
N MET A 1 -63.24 -4.22 5.13
CA MET A 1 -63.66 -4.74 6.44
C MET A 1 -62.45 -4.71 7.36
N LYS A 2 -62.54 -3.95 8.45
CA LYS A 2 -61.54 -3.86 9.52
C LYS A 2 -61.69 -5.09 10.42
N TRP A 3 -60.59 -5.65 10.90
CA TRP A 3 -60.52 -6.29 12.23
C TRP A 3 -59.18 -5.92 12.88
N LEU A 4 -59.31 -5.22 14.01
CA LEU A 4 -58.35 -5.02 15.10
C LEU A 4 -58.17 -6.40 15.78
N GLY A 5 -57.09 -6.81 16.45
CA GLY A 5 -56.25 -6.14 17.46
C GLY A 5 -56.00 -7.16 18.60
N GLY A 6 -54.84 -7.09 19.26
CA GLY A 6 -54.45 -7.92 20.43
C GLY A 6 -53.50 -9.07 20.05
N SER A 7 -52.40 -9.35 20.75
CA SER A 7 -52.10 -9.07 22.15
C SER A 7 -50.59 -9.03 22.40
N ALA A 8 -50.14 -7.91 22.95
CA ALA A 8 -48.86 -7.74 23.62
C ALA A 8 -48.85 -8.58 24.92
N LEU A 9 -48.68 -9.89 24.81
CA LEU A 9 -48.44 -10.79 25.96
C LEU A 9 -47.44 -11.92 25.66
N PHE A 10 -46.80 -11.92 24.50
CA PHE A 10 -45.78 -12.92 24.13
C PHE A 10 -44.33 -12.48 24.38
N SER A 11 -44.12 -11.26 24.90
CA SER A 11 -42.77 -10.66 25.05
C SER A 11 -42.11 -10.84 26.42
N LEU A 12 -42.65 -11.67 27.33
CA LEU A 12 -42.03 -11.88 28.66
C LEU A 12 -41.87 -13.35 29.11
N LEU A 13 -42.28 -14.32 28.29
CA LEU A 13 -42.24 -15.75 28.67
C LEU A 13 -41.14 -16.58 27.99
N VAL A 14 -40.36 -16.00 27.06
CA VAL A 14 -39.19 -16.68 26.45
C VAL A 14 -37.87 -16.26 27.11
N ILE A 15 -37.86 -15.19 27.90
CA ILE A 15 -36.66 -14.71 28.62
C ILE A 15 -36.38 -15.56 29.88
N TRP A 16 -37.37 -16.31 30.39
CA TRP A 16 -37.25 -17.07 31.63
C TRP A 16 -36.86 -18.56 31.46
N THR A 17 -36.81 -19.07 30.22
CA THR A 17 -36.45 -20.48 29.93
C THR A 17 -34.99 -20.72 29.55
N VAL A 18 -34.17 -19.67 29.42
CA VAL A 18 -32.72 -19.81 29.10
C VAL A 18 -31.81 -19.58 30.32
N VAL A 19 -32.30 -18.92 31.38
CA VAL A 19 -31.49 -18.56 32.55
C VAL A 19 -31.33 -19.71 33.57
N THR A 20 -32.12 -20.78 33.47
CA THR A 20 -32.12 -21.89 34.44
C THR A 20 -31.32 -23.12 34.00
N LEU A 21 -30.64 -23.08 32.84
CA LEU A 21 -29.74 -24.16 32.37
C LEU A 21 -28.25 -23.86 32.55
N MET A 22 -27.88 -22.74 33.20
CA MET A 22 -26.49 -22.39 33.49
C MET A 22 -26.24 -21.93 34.93
N GLY A 23 -26.94 -22.54 35.91
CA GLY A 23 -26.52 -22.63 37.32
C GLY A 23 -25.76 -21.44 37.90
N VAL A 24 -26.46 -20.34 38.15
CA VAL A 24 -25.96 -19.20 38.94
C VAL A 24 -25.64 -19.69 40.36
N ASP A 25 -24.58 -19.18 41.00
CA ASP A 25 -24.83 -18.32 42.16
C ASP A 25 -23.68 -17.33 42.46
N PRO A 26 -23.99 -16.12 42.96
CA PRO A 26 -23.06 -15.03 43.20
C PRO A 26 -22.66 -14.85 44.69
N ALA A 27 -21.61 -14.04 44.87
CA ALA A 27 -21.17 -13.34 46.09
C ALA A 27 -20.24 -14.11 47.08
N GLU A 28 -19.01 -13.61 47.24
CA GLU A 28 -18.56 -12.90 48.46
C GLU A 28 -17.08 -12.48 48.39
N GLY A 29 -16.74 -11.34 49.03
CA GLY A 29 -15.54 -11.27 49.85
C GLY A 29 -14.32 -10.54 49.30
N ALA A 30 -14.22 -9.25 49.63
CA ALA A 30 -13.00 -8.44 49.58
C ALA A 30 -11.80 -9.10 50.28
N LYS A 31 -10.58 -8.92 49.72
CA LYS A 31 -9.32 -8.95 50.49
C LYS A 31 -8.21 -8.17 49.77
N THR A 32 -7.80 -7.09 50.45
CA THR A 32 -6.66 -6.23 50.18
C THR A 32 -5.36 -6.99 50.45
N SER A 33 -4.41 -6.98 49.51
CA SER A 33 -3.08 -7.56 49.69
C SER A 33 -2.03 -6.48 49.91
N SER A 34 -1.62 -6.38 51.17
CA SER A 34 -0.47 -5.66 51.72
C SER A 34 0.84 -5.95 50.97
N ARG A 35 1.56 -4.89 50.57
CA ARG A 35 2.99 -4.95 50.21
C ARG A 35 3.84 -4.67 51.45
N ARG A 36 4.37 -5.72 52.09
CA ARG A 36 5.66 -5.66 52.81
C ARG A 36 6.76 -5.53 51.74
N GLY A 37 7.72 -4.63 51.79
CA GLY A 37 8.53 -4.23 52.95
C GLY A 37 9.77 -5.11 52.98
N SER A 38 10.78 -4.81 52.16
CA SER A 38 12.12 -5.41 52.28
C SER A 38 13.16 -4.30 52.26
N VAL A 39 13.54 -3.93 53.48
CA VAL A 39 14.66 -3.09 53.84
C VAL A 39 15.92 -3.94 53.68
N VAL A 40 16.87 -3.50 52.86
CA VAL A 40 18.25 -4.01 52.86
C VAL A 40 19.14 -2.97 53.52
N GLN A 41 19.88 -3.43 54.53
CA GLN A 41 20.72 -2.70 55.47
C GLN A 41 21.79 -1.83 54.76
N ARG A 42 21.90 -0.56 55.16
CA ARG A 42 23.11 0.25 54.98
C ARG A 42 23.95 0.16 56.25
N GLY A 43 25.07 -0.55 56.15
CA GLY A 43 26.15 -0.49 57.13
C GLY A 43 26.81 0.88 57.11
N SER A 44 26.87 1.50 58.29
CA SER A 44 27.63 2.68 58.64
C SER A 44 29.13 2.39 58.63
N ARG A 45 29.93 3.27 58.01
CA ARG A 45 31.36 3.44 58.33
C ARG A 45 31.81 4.88 58.08
N THR A 46 31.90 5.58 59.21
CA THR A 46 32.85 6.62 59.62
C THR A 46 33.62 7.41 58.54
N ARG A 47 33.42 8.73 58.57
CA ARG A 47 34.33 9.75 58.03
C ARG A 47 35.63 9.77 58.83
N GLY A 48 36.75 9.59 58.14
CA GLY A 48 38.09 9.91 58.64
C GLY A 48 38.81 10.81 57.63
N ASN A 49 39.27 11.97 58.08
CA ASN A 49 40.07 12.94 57.34
C ASN A 49 41.44 12.35 56.95
N ALA A 50 41.86 12.52 55.69
CA ALA A 50 43.27 12.57 55.34
C ALA A 50 43.49 13.55 54.17
N ARG A 51 44.28 14.57 54.47
CA ARG A 51 44.63 15.71 53.63
C ARG A 51 45.69 15.33 52.58
N THR A 52 45.56 15.96 51.41
CA THR A 52 46.63 16.54 50.57
C THR A 52 47.96 15.77 50.44
N ARG A 53 48.12 15.08 49.32
CA ARG A 53 49.33 15.00 48.47
C ARG A 53 48.91 14.29 47.17
N ASP A 54 49.63 14.52 46.07
CA ASP A 54 49.43 13.90 44.73
C ASP A 54 48.65 14.67 43.65
N LEU A 55 48.67 16.01 43.68
CA LEU A 55 48.33 16.85 42.51
C LEU A 55 49.55 17.30 41.68
N ALA A 56 50.76 16.79 41.97
CA ALA A 56 51.99 17.16 41.26
C ALA A 56 52.48 16.14 40.20
N ALA A 57 52.02 14.88 40.25
CA ALA A 57 52.61 13.80 39.44
C ALA A 57 52.03 13.63 38.01
N THR A 58 51.03 14.41 37.59
CA THR A 58 50.34 14.19 36.29
C THR A 58 50.54 15.31 35.25
N ARG A 59 51.30 16.36 35.56
CA ARG A 59 51.63 17.44 34.61
C ARG A 59 52.94 17.23 33.85
N GLU A 60 53.87 16.43 34.37
CA GLU A 60 55.18 16.21 33.74
C GLU A 60 55.16 15.08 32.69
N ALA A 61 54.26 14.11 32.83
CA ALA A 61 54.04 13.05 31.84
C ALA A 61 53.37 13.54 30.53
N ARG A 62 52.65 14.67 30.56
CA ARG A 62 51.95 15.22 29.39
C ARG A 62 52.83 16.13 28.51
N ARG A 63 53.98 16.60 29.00
CA ARG A 63 54.91 17.45 28.24
C ARG A 63 55.88 16.65 27.37
N ARG A 64 56.27 15.44 27.77
CA ARG A 64 57.18 14.57 27.00
C ARG A 64 56.51 13.89 25.78
N ALA A 65 55.18 13.78 25.76
CA ALA A 65 54.44 13.18 24.63
C ALA A 65 54.21 14.14 23.43
N ARG A 66 54.51 15.45 23.56
CA ARG A 66 54.26 16.45 22.50
C ARG A 66 55.50 16.89 21.71
N GLN A 67 56.70 16.45 22.08
CA GLN A 67 57.96 16.85 21.41
C GLN A 67 58.59 15.80 20.49
N GLY A 68 57.91 14.68 20.21
CA GLY A 68 58.39 13.65 19.28
C GLY A 68 57.84 13.76 17.84
N ARG A 69 57.30 14.90 17.43
CA ARG A 69 56.62 15.07 16.14
C ARG A 69 57.40 16.02 15.24
N LYS A 70 58.39 15.49 14.51
CA LYS A 70 58.87 15.99 13.19
C LYS A 70 60.11 15.19 12.74
N ARG A 71 59.95 14.34 11.71
CA ARG A 71 60.73 14.33 10.44
C ARG A 71 60.65 12.96 9.74
N GLY A 72 60.42 13.02 8.43
CA GLY A 72 60.92 12.05 7.44
C GLY A 72 60.01 10.88 7.06
N GLY A 73 59.75 10.71 5.76
CA GLY A 73 59.30 9.41 5.22
C GLY A 73 58.37 9.50 4.01
N ARG A 74 58.96 9.66 2.81
CA ARG A 74 58.30 9.52 1.50
C ARG A 74 57.67 8.12 1.33
N GLY A 75 56.46 8.10 0.78
CA GLY A 75 55.95 7.16 -0.22
C GLY A 75 56.18 5.65 -0.03
N GLY A 76 55.13 4.95 0.41
CA GLY A 76 55.01 3.50 0.24
C GLY A 76 53.55 3.04 0.37
N LYS A 77 52.80 3.01 -0.74
CA LYS A 77 51.45 2.40 -0.78
C LYS A 77 51.60 0.89 -0.55
N ARG A 78 51.41 0.43 0.69
CA ARG A 78 51.10 -0.98 0.95
C ARG A 78 49.72 -1.27 0.35
N LYS A 79 49.70 -1.93 -0.81
CA LYS A 79 48.49 -2.51 -1.41
C LYS A 79 47.90 -3.46 -0.36
N ARG A 80 46.68 -3.17 0.13
CA ARG A 80 45.90 -4.16 0.88
C ARG A 80 45.40 -5.20 -0.12
N ASP A 81 45.69 -6.47 0.16
CA ASP A 81 45.21 -7.60 -0.61
C ASP A 81 43.68 -7.59 -0.75
N PRO A 82 43.13 -7.84 -1.95
CA PRO A 82 41.71 -7.74 -2.22
C PRO A 82 40.98 -9.06 -1.97
N LYS A 83 41.05 -9.63 -0.76
CA LYS A 83 40.23 -10.81 -0.41
C LYS A 83 39.80 -10.81 1.05
N GLN A 84 38.80 -9.98 1.38
CA GLN A 84 37.80 -10.29 2.41
C GLN A 84 36.47 -9.62 2.01
N LYS A 85 35.68 -10.33 1.20
CA LYS A 85 34.26 -10.03 0.95
C LYS A 85 33.50 -10.24 2.26
N GLY A 86 33.48 -9.22 3.12
CA GLY A 86 32.72 -9.19 4.37
C GLY A 86 31.25 -8.89 4.11
N LYS A 87 30.39 -9.79 4.57
CA LYS A 87 28.91 -9.74 4.66
C LYS A 87 28.37 -8.29 4.69
N GLY A 88 27.59 -7.91 3.67
CA GLY A 88 26.99 -6.58 3.58
C GLY A 88 26.21 -6.25 4.85
N LYS A 89 26.51 -5.11 5.49
CA LYS A 89 25.80 -4.65 6.69
C LYS A 89 24.30 -4.60 6.39
N MET A 90 23.50 -5.24 7.23
CA MET A 90 22.05 -5.30 7.08
C MET A 90 21.45 -3.88 6.97
N PRO A 91 20.51 -3.63 6.03
CA PRO A 91 19.92 -2.31 5.82
C PRO A 91 19.38 -1.71 7.12
N TYR A 92 19.50 -0.38 7.27
CA TYR A 92 19.09 0.34 8.49
C TYR A 92 17.63 0.09 8.88
N TRP A 93 16.71 0.03 7.92
CA TRP A 93 15.29 -0.25 8.16
C TRP A 93 15.08 -1.64 8.79
N LYS A 94 15.83 -2.65 8.33
CA LYS A 94 15.71 -4.03 8.81
C LYS A 94 16.24 -4.16 10.24
N ARG A 95 17.29 -3.41 10.59
CA ARG A 95 17.82 -3.33 11.98
C ARG A 95 16.81 -2.72 12.98
N ASN A 96 15.79 -2.04 12.50
CA ASN A 96 14.76 -1.42 13.32
C ASN A 96 13.44 -2.18 13.29
N GLY A 97 13.43 -3.44 12.82
CA GLY A 97 12.23 -4.27 12.77
C GLY A 97 11.23 -3.83 11.71
N CYS A 98 11.66 -3.08 10.69
CA CYS A 98 10.84 -2.79 9.53
C CYS A 98 11.04 -3.84 8.43
N GLU A 99 10.08 -3.92 7.52
CA GLU A 99 10.18 -4.63 6.25
C GLU A 99 9.64 -3.79 5.09
N GLU A 100 10.12 -4.04 3.87
CA GLU A 100 9.62 -3.34 2.68
C GLU A 100 8.26 -3.89 2.27
N ILE A 101 7.35 -3.00 1.87
CA ILE A 101 6.01 -3.38 1.41
C ILE A 101 6.13 -3.97 0.00
N TYR A 102 5.77 -5.24 -0.16
CA TYR A 102 5.75 -5.90 -1.47
C TYR A 102 4.35 -6.04 -2.07
N LEU A 103 3.31 -5.73 -1.32
CA LEU A 103 1.91 -5.82 -1.75
C LEU A 103 1.61 -4.89 -2.96
N PRO A 104 1.27 -5.40 -4.16
CA PRO A 104 1.06 -4.56 -5.37
C PRO A 104 0.07 -3.38 -5.21
N MET A 105 -1.08 -3.61 -4.55
CA MET A 105 -2.09 -2.60 -4.25
C MET A 105 -1.59 -1.43 -3.37
N CYS A 106 -0.52 -1.64 -2.59
CA CYS A 106 0.04 -0.64 -1.67
C CYS A 106 1.43 -0.15 -2.11
N LYS A 107 2.28 -1.03 -2.63
CA LYS A 107 3.68 -0.76 -2.97
C LYS A 107 3.77 0.40 -3.95
N GLY A 108 4.39 1.48 -3.49
CA GLY A 108 4.54 2.69 -4.29
C GLY A 108 3.23 3.42 -4.57
N GLN A 109 2.08 3.00 -4.02
CA GLN A 109 0.80 3.72 -4.13
C GLN A 109 0.55 4.66 -2.94
N ILE A 110 1.02 4.28 -1.76
CA ILE A 110 0.98 5.05 -0.51
C ILE A 110 2.28 5.87 -0.26
N PRO A 111 2.29 6.85 0.67
CA PRO A 111 3.40 7.79 0.86
C PRO A 111 4.57 7.23 1.68
N TYR A 112 4.60 5.93 1.97
CA TYR A 112 5.69 5.26 2.67
C TYR A 112 6.01 3.90 2.05
N LYS A 113 7.19 3.38 2.37
CA LYS A 113 7.75 2.17 1.75
C LYS A 113 7.90 0.99 2.69
N TYR A 114 7.96 1.24 4.00
CA TYR A 114 8.28 0.24 5.00
C TYR A 114 7.14 0.08 6.00
N THR A 115 6.85 -1.18 6.32
CA THR A 115 5.87 -1.58 7.32
C THR A 115 6.52 -2.32 8.48
N LYS A 116 5.76 -2.59 9.53
CA LYS A 116 6.13 -3.40 10.69
C LYS A 116 4.91 -4.23 11.08
N LEU A 117 5.10 -5.54 11.12
CA LEU A 117 4.09 -6.51 11.54
C LEU A 117 4.49 -7.12 12.90
N PRO A 118 3.54 -7.61 13.72
CA PRO A 118 2.11 -7.76 13.42
C PRO A 118 1.34 -6.43 13.32
N ASN A 119 0.27 -6.41 12.53
CA ASN A 119 -0.69 -5.30 12.52
C ASN A 119 -1.75 -5.48 13.62
N GLN A 120 -2.67 -4.50 13.76
CA GLN A 120 -3.76 -4.54 14.75
C GLN A 120 -4.76 -5.70 14.60
N PHE A 121 -4.67 -6.44 13.49
CA PHE A 121 -5.48 -7.62 13.21
C PHE A 121 -4.67 -8.92 13.36
N ASN A 122 -3.51 -8.87 14.03
CA ASN A 122 -2.61 -9.99 14.28
C ASN A 122 -2.04 -10.68 13.03
N HIS A 123 -2.12 -10.07 11.85
CA HIS A 123 -1.39 -10.60 10.69
C HIS A 123 0.10 -10.40 10.89
N THR A 124 0.86 -11.49 10.91
CA THR A 124 2.32 -11.50 11.13
C THR A 124 3.11 -11.45 9.83
N THR A 125 2.46 -11.70 8.69
CA THR A 125 3.10 -11.66 7.37
C THR A 125 2.30 -10.84 6.38
N GLN A 126 2.99 -10.20 5.43
CA GLN A 126 2.33 -9.50 4.33
C GLN A 126 1.51 -10.46 3.44
N ALA A 127 1.83 -11.76 3.36
CA ALA A 127 1.04 -12.74 2.62
C ALA A 127 -0.36 -12.94 3.24
N GLN A 128 -0.45 -12.96 4.58
CA GLN A 128 -1.74 -12.97 5.27
C GLN A 128 -2.51 -11.67 5.02
N VAL A 129 -1.81 -10.53 5.07
CA VAL A 129 -2.40 -9.22 4.76
C VAL A 129 -2.94 -9.18 3.32
N PHE A 130 -2.19 -9.71 2.35
CA PHE A 130 -2.62 -9.81 0.97
C PHE A 130 -3.97 -10.53 0.85
N ARG A 131 -4.16 -11.64 1.57
CA ARG A 131 -5.40 -12.42 1.51
C ARG A 131 -6.63 -11.63 1.95
N LYS A 132 -6.46 -10.67 2.86
CA LYS A 132 -7.51 -9.76 3.31
C LYS A 132 -7.70 -8.59 2.34
N LEU A 133 -6.60 -7.93 1.96
CA LEU A 133 -6.66 -6.77 1.07
C LEU A 133 -7.11 -7.10 -0.35
N GLN A 134 -6.81 -8.29 -0.88
CA GLN A 134 -7.23 -8.68 -2.24
C GLN A 134 -8.76 -8.64 -2.41
N ARG A 135 -9.53 -8.88 -1.33
CA ARG A 135 -11.00 -8.79 -1.35
C ARG A 135 -11.48 -7.34 -1.38
N LEU A 136 -10.72 -6.44 -0.77
CA LEU A 136 -11.04 -5.01 -0.68
C LEU A 136 -10.44 -4.20 -1.84
N ASP A 137 -9.58 -4.80 -2.66
CA ASP A 137 -8.89 -4.11 -3.77
C ASP A 137 -9.85 -3.57 -4.83
N VAL A 138 -11.01 -4.22 -5.00
CA VAL A 138 -12.09 -3.72 -5.85
C VAL A 138 -12.54 -2.33 -5.45
N TYR A 139 -12.64 -2.04 -4.14
CA TYR A 139 -13.06 -0.73 -3.64
C TYR A 139 -11.98 0.33 -3.87
N MET A 140 -10.70 -0.02 -3.70
CA MET A 140 -9.57 0.88 -3.93
C MET A 140 -9.44 1.30 -5.40
N ASP A 141 -9.92 0.48 -6.33
CA ASP A 141 -9.84 0.70 -7.77
C ASP A 141 -10.98 1.56 -8.35
N ASN A 142 -11.99 1.93 -7.55
CA ASN A 142 -13.01 2.92 -7.97
C ASN A 142 -12.50 4.36 -7.93
N TYR A 143 -11.35 4.61 -7.26
CA TYR A 143 -10.63 5.88 -7.26
C TYR A 143 -11.41 7.14 -6.83
N CYS A 144 -12.54 6.98 -6.15
CA CYS A 144 -13.29 8.04 -5.45
C CYS A 144 -12.38 8.93 -4.57
N SER A 145 -11.41 8.32 -3.88
CA SER A 145 -10.42 9.02 -3.07
C SER A 145 -9.13 8.23 -2.95
N ARG A 146 -7.98 8.92 -3.05
CA ARG A 146 -6.66 8.36 -2.74
C ARG A 146 -6.55 8.02 -1.26
N ASN A 147 -7.38 8.63 -0.42
CA ASN A 147 -7.43 8.36 1.01
C ASN A 147 -8.04 6.99 1.33
N LEU A 148 -8.90 6.43 0.47
CA LEU A 148 -9.42 5.06 0.68
C LEU A 148 -8.29 4.02 0.60
N ARG A 149 -7.46 4.10 -0.43
CA ARG A 149 -6.27 3.23 -0.55
C ARG A 149 -5.27 3.50 0.59
N LEU A 150 -5.10 4.76 0.99
CA LEU A 150 -4.22 5.10 2.11
C LEU A 150 -4.72 4.52 3.44
N LEU A 151 -6.03 4.60 3.70
CA LEU A 151 -6.70 4.07 4.88
C LEU A 151 -6.51 2.55 4.95
N LEU A 152 -6.91 1.83 3.91
CA LEU A 152 -6.82 0.38 3.86
C LEU A 152 -5.39 -0.11 3.97
N CYS A 153 -4.48 0.38 3.11
CA CYS A 153 -3.08 -0.01 3.21
C CYS A 153 -2.49 0.32 4.58
N SER A 154 -2.82 1.46 5.19
CA SER A 154 -2.22 1.84 6.48
C SER A 154 -2.80 1.14 7.70
N ASN A 155 -4.01 0.60 7.61
CA ASN A 155 -4.56 -0.28 8.65
C ASN A 155 -3.91 -1.67 8.63
N TYR A 156 -3.56 -2.17 7.44
CA TYR A 156 -3.11 -3.55 7.25
C TYR A 156 -1.58 -3.69 7.09
N VAL A 157 -0.89 -2.73 6.48
CA VAL A 157 0.57 -2.62 6.42
C VAL A 157 1.01 -1.28 7.02
N PRO A 158 0.84 -1.07 8.34
CA PRO A 158 1.02 0.22 8.96
C PRO A 158 2.46 0.73 8.83
N LYS A 159 2.65 2.06 8.80
CA LYS A 159 3.95 2.67 8.51
C LYS A 159 4.94 2.36 9.62
N CYS A 160 6.10 1.82 9.27
CA CYS A 160 7.14 1.55 10.25
C CYS A 160 7.64 2.86 10.90
N ASN A 161 7.83 2.82 12.22
CA ASN A 161 8.36 3.93 13.03
C ASN A 161 9.65 3.49 13.75
N GLY A 162 10.47 2.71 13.06
CA GLY A 162 11.63 2.03 13.62
C GLY A 162 11.25 1.13 14.80
N ARG A 163 11.96 1.28 15.93
CA ARG A 163 11.71 0.47 17.13
C ARG A 163 10.38 0.79 17.82
N ARG A 164 9.77 1.95 17.56
CA ARG A 164 8.49 2.34 18.15
C ARG A 164 7.31 1.59 17.53
N ALA A 165 6.12 1.79 18.09
CA ALA A 165 4.87 1.32 17.50
C ALA A 165 4.68 1.90 16.08
N PRO A 166 4.16 1.11 15.13
CA PRO A 166 3.91 1.58 13.78
C PRO A 166 2.84 2.68 13.76
N LYS A 167 2.91 3.58 12.78
CA LYS A 167 1.93 4.66 12.62
C LYS A 167 0.72 4.17 11.82
N LEU A 168 -0.45 4.30 12.44
CA LEU A 168 -1.77 4.02 11.84
C LEU A 168 -2.31 5.26 11.09
N PRO A 169 -3.35 5.12 10.24
CA PRO A 169 -4.02 6.25 9.62
C PRO A 169 -4.77 7.09 10.66
N CYS A 170 -4.81 8.41 10.44
CA CYS A 170 -5.57 9.30 11.30
C CYS A 170 -7.08 9.18 11.06
N LYS A 171 -7.90 9.55 12.04
CA LYS A 171 -9.36 9.73 11.86
C LYS A 171 -9.66 10.66 10.68
N SER A 172 -8.94 11.77 10.55
CA SER A 172 -9.04 12.69 9.41
C SER A 172 -8.76 12.03 8.04
N THR A 173 -7.87 11.03 7.96
CA THR A 173 -7.65 10.26 6.73
C THR A 173 -8.85 9.37 6.40
N CYS A 174 -9.45 8.76 7.42
CA CYS A 174 -10.66 7.96 7.25
C CYS A 174 -11.84 8.81 6.81
N LEU A 175 -12.09 9.94 7.48
CA LEU A 175 -13.16 10.87 7.12
C LEU A 175 -12.99 11.42 5.70
N ALA A 176 -11.77 11.78 5.30
CA ALA A 176 -11.48 12.21 3.92
C ALA A 176 -11.71 11.12 2.86
N ALA A 177 -11.66 9.84 3.25
CA ALA A 177 -12.05 8.74 2.38
C ALA A 177 -13.58 8.59 2.38
N LYS A 178 -14.21 8.58 3.56
CA LYS A 178 -15.66 8.44 3.74
C LYS A 178 -16.44 9.47 2.92
N ASP A 179 -16.07 10.75 3.07
CA ASP A 179 -16.68 11.91 2.42
C ASP A 179 -16.87 11.71 0.91
N LYS A 180 -15.88 11.10 0.24
CA LYS A 180 -15.89 10.95 -1.22
C LYS A 180 -16.33 9.59 -1.71
N CYS A 181 -16.23 8.56 -0.87
CA CYS A 181 -16.39 7.18 -1.28
C CYS A 181 -17.66 6.51 -0.76
N ALA A 182 -18.20 6.92 0.39
CA ALA A 182 -19.28 6.19 1.05
C ALA A 182 -20.52 6.05 0.15
N ALA A 183 -21.05 7.15 -0.37
CA ALA A 183 -22.22 7.13 -1.24
C ALA A 183 -22.00 6.30 -2.51
N GLN A 184 -20.84 6.47 -3.16
CA GLN A 184 -20.53 5.75 -4.40
C GLN A 184 -20.36 4.24 -4.16
N LEU A 185 -19.73 3.84 -3.06
CA LEU A 185 -19.56 2.43 -2.71
C LEU A 185 -20.88 1.78 -2.30
N LYS A 186 -21.75 2.51 -1.61
CA LYS A 186 -23.12 2.05 -1.32
C LYS A 186 -23.91 1.85 -2.61
N GLN A 187 -23.87 2.80 -3.53
CA GLN A 187 -24.60 2.69 -4.79
C GLN A 187 -24.10 1.55 -5.69
N MET A 188 -22.78 1.35 -5.79
CA MET A 188 -22.20 0.39 -6.76
C MET A 188 -22.03 -1.03 -6.19
N PHE A 189 -21.88 -1.18 -4.88
CA PHE A 189 -21.56 -2.46 -4.24
C PHE A 189 -22.47 -2.80 -3.06
N ASP A 190 -23.48 -1.98 -2.78
CA ASP A 190 -24.31 -2.09 -1.58
C ASP A 190 -23.49 -2.11 -0.26
N LEU A 191 -22.31 -1.47 -0.30
CA LEU A 191 -21.39 -1.46 0.83
C LEU A 191 -21.77 -0.37 1.83
N GLU A 192 -22.14 -0.79 3.05
CA GLU A 192 -22.26 0.10 4.19
C GLU A 192 -20.89 0.48 4.73
N TRP A 193 -20.62 1.78 4.83
CA TRP A 193 -19.30 2.28 5.20
C TRP A 193 -18.92 1.89 6.63
N GLU A 194 -19.85 2.01 7.55
CA GLU A 194 -19.66 1.77 8.98
C GLU A 194 -19.30 0.30 9.28
N ASP A 195 -19.81 -0.64 8.49
CA ASP A 195 -19.55 -2.07 8.66
C ASP A 195 -18.11 -2.46 8.26
N GLN A 196 -17.51 -1.74 7.32
CA GLN A 196 -16.22 -2.11 6.73
C GLN A 196 -15.09 -1.17 7.12
N PHE A 197 -15.38 0.13 7.25
CA PHE A 197 -14.39 1.21 7.27
C PHE A 197 -14.70 2.28 8.34
N SER A 198 -15.37 1.91 9.44
CA SER A 198 -15.67 2.83 10.55
C SER A 198 -14.44 3.65 10.96
N CYS A 199 -14.67 4.95 11.17
CA CYS A 199 -13.65 5.90 11.60
C CYS A 199 -13.60 6.09 13.13
N GLU A 200 -14.41 5.33 13.88
CA GLU A 200 -14.48 5.42 15.33
C GLU A 200 -13.21 4.86 15.99
N GLY A 201 -12.81 5.44 17.13
CA GLY A 201 -11.63 4.99 17.89
C GLY A 201 -10.27 5.25 17.21
N MET A 202 -10.23 5.90 16.05
CA MET A 202 -9.00 6.19 15.34
C MET A 202 -8.21 7.36 15.96
N GLU A 203 -6.88 7.25 15.93
CA GLU A 203 -5.96 8.26 16.42
C GLU A 203 -6.06 9.60 15.67
N GLU A 204 -5.88 10.71 16.39
CA GLU A 204 -5.85 12.06 15.80
C GLU A 204 -4.44 12.62 15.64
N LYS A 205 -3.50 12.17 16.47
CA LYS A 205 -2.12 12.69 16.52
C LYS A 205 -1.11 11.58 16.29
N GLN A 206 0.08 11.94 15.79
CA GLN A 206 1.17 11.00 15.49
C GLN A 206 0.86 9.88 14.48
N CYS A 207 -0.22 10.02 13.72
CA CYS A 207 -0.72 9.09 12.72
C CYS A 207 -0.39 9.56 11.28
N ILE A 208 -0.92 8.85 10.28
CA ILE A 208 -0.78 9.17 8.85
C ILE A 208 -1.99 9.98 8.41
N GLY A 209 -1.80 11.28 8.19
CA GLY A 209 -2.84 12.21 7.74
C GLY A 209 -3.22 12.06 6.25
N PRO A 210 -4.30 12.75 5.83
CA PRO A 210 -4.85 12.62 4.49
C PRO A 210 -3.90 13.15 3.43
N VAL A 211 -3.98 12.56 2.24
CA VAL A 211 -3.32 13.03 1.03
C VAL A 211 -4.31 13.77 0.14
N LYS A 212 -3.80 14.77 -0.58
CA LYS A 212 -4.63 15.49 -1.57
C LYS A 212 -5.01 14.56 -2.72
N ASP A 213 -6.32 14.53 -3.00
CA ASP A 213 -6.84 13.92 -4.20
C ASP A 213 -6.43 14.71 -5.44
N ARG A 214 -6.31 13.99 -6.55
CA ARG A 214 -5.98 14.59 -7.83
C ARG A 214 -7.28 14.82 -8.58
N LYS A 215 -7.52 16.06 -9.01
CA LYS A 215 -8.65 16.37 -9.88
C LYS A 215 -8.40 15.81 -11.27
N CYS A 216 -9.38 15.11 -11.82
CA CYS A 216 -9.35 14.65 -13.20
C CYS A 216 -9.70 15.83 -14.11
N PRO A 217 -9.01 16.01 -15.26
CA PRO A 217 -9.36 17.07 -16.21
C PRO A 217 -10.75 16.91 -16.81
N HIS A 218 -11.24 15.67 -16.88
CA HIS A 218 -12.55 15.29 -17.38
C HIS A 218 -13.12 14.19 -16.49
N GLU A 219 -14.43 14.22 -16.30
CA GLU A 219 -15.17 13.23 -15.51
C GLU A 219 -15.33 11.90 -16.27
N PHE A 220 -15.61 11.98 -17.56
CA PHE A 220 -15.78 10.83 -18.44
C PHE A 220 -14.49 10.52 -19.23
N PRO A 221 -14.27 9.25 -19.63
CA PRO A 221 -13.12 8.86 -20.44
C PRO A 221 -13.04 9.67 -21.74
N GLN A 222 -11.86 10.22 -22.00
CA GLN A 222 -11.57 10.98 -23.22
C GLN A 222 -10.35 10.39 -23.92
N CYS A 223 -10.43 10.25 -25.23
CA CYS A 223 -9.33 9.75 -26.05
C CYS A 223 -8.19 10.77 -26.09
N LYS A 224 -7.01 10.35 -25.66
CA LYS A 224 -5.77 11.13 -25.66
C LYS A 224 -4.60 10.27 -26.13
N LYS A 225 -3.53 10.91 -26.61
CA LYS A 225 -2.29 10.19 -26.94
C LYS A 225 -1.71 9.52 -25.70
N ASN A 226 -1.49 8.21 -25.76
CA ASN A 226 -1.02 7.41 -24.62
C ASN A 226 0.52 7.34 -24.51
N GLN A 227 1.28 8.03 -25.38
CA GLN A 227 2.76 8.08 -25.38
C GLN A 227 3.45 8.45 -24.04
N ARG A 228 2.71 9.12 -23.15
CA ARG A 228 3.18 9.46 -21.80
C ARG A 228 3.19 8.25 -20.85
N VAL A 229 2.42 7.21 -21.16
CA VAL A 229 2.45 5.92 -20.49
C VAL A 229 3.60 5.10 -21.07
N GLN A 230 4.61 4.80 -20.24
CA GLN A 230 5.90 4.29 -20.72
C GLN A 230 5.80 2.92 -21.39
N VAL A 231 4.91 2.04 -20.92
CA VAL A 231 4.70 0.71 -21.51
C VAL A 231 3.99 0.77 -22.87
N CYS A 232 3.30 1.88 -23.17
CA CYS A 232 2.56 2.05 -24.42
C CYS A 232 3.45 2.57 -25.57
N ARG A 233 4.68 2.99 -25.29
CA ARG A 233 5.57 3.58 -26.29
C ARG A 233 6.01 2.50 -27.28
N GLY A 234 5.88 2.79 -28.58
CA GLY A 234 6.26 1.88 -29.65
C GLY A 234 5.18 0.87 -30.04
N LEU A 235 4.04 0.85 -29.33
CA LEU A 235 2.88 0.08 -29.76
C LEU A 235 2.15 0.78 -30.93
N PRO A 236 1.46 0.04 -31.81
CA PRO A 236 0.69 0.63 -32.91
C PRO A 236 -0.49 1.48 -32.41
N PHE A 237 -1.03 1.17 -31.23
CA PHE A 237 -2.15 1.87 -30.61
C PHE A 237 -1.70 3.16 -29.90
N LYS A 238 -1.75 4.29 -30.62
CA LYS A 238 -1.24 5.60 -30.15
C LYS A 238 -2.20 6.37 -29.23
N TYR A 239 -3.45 5.96 -29.14
CA TYR A 239 -4.50 6.64 -28.37
C TYR A 239 -5.09 5.71 -27.32
N GLY A 240 -5.38 6.26 -26.15
CA GLY A 240 -6.10 5.56 -25.09
C GLY A 240 -6.94 6.53 -24.27
N ALA A 241 -7.86 5.97 -23.50
CA ALA A 241 -8.83 6.74 -22.74
C ALA A 241 -8.36 7.04 -21.31
N LEU A 242 -8.55 8.29 -20.88
CA LEU A 242 -8.37 8.73 -19.50
C LEU A 242 -9.59 9.54 -19.03
N PRO A 243 -10.09 9.38 -17.78
CA PRO A 243 -9.75 8.32 -16.82
C PRO A 243 -9.86 6.91 -17.41
N ASN A 244 -8.96 6.01 -16.99
CA ASN A 244 -9.12 4.59 -17.29
C ASN A 244 -10.21 3.96 -16.40
N MET A 245 -10.55 2.69 -16.63
CA MET A 245 -11.57 1.95 -15.84
C MET A 245 -11.27 1.84 -14.34
N PHE A 246 -10.05 2.18 -13.93
CA PHE A 246 -9.63 2.22 -12.54
C PHE A 246 -9.48 3.67 -12.06
N GLY A 247 -10.18 4.64 -12.67
CA GLY A 247 -10.17 6.07 -12.31
C GLY A 247 -8.80 6.77 -12.30
N GLN A 248 -7.77 6.20 -12.93
CA GLN A 248 -6.49 6.90 -13.10
C GLN A 248 -6.61 7.90 -14.25
N CYS A 249 -6.50 9.19 -13.94
CA CYS A 249 -6.65 10.28 -14.92
C CYS A 249 -5.32 10.82 -15.45
N HIS A 250 -4.19 10.35 -14.91
CA HIS A 250 -2.87 10.87 -15.24
C HIS A 250 -1.90 9.74 -15.55
N ALA A 251 -1.16 9.88 -16.66
CA ALA A 251 -0.10 8.95 -17.04
C ALA A 251 0.96 8.76 -15.93
N PHE A 252 1.19 9.77 -15.07
CA PHE A 252 2.07 9.65 -13.91
C PHE A 252 1.61 8.54 -12.94
N ASP A 253 0.32 8.49 -12.62
CA ASP A 253 -0.24 7.50 -11.68
C ASP A 253 -0.23 6.10 -12.29
N ILE A 254 -0.57 6.00 -13.58
CA ILE A 254 -0.45 4.76 -14.35
C ILE A 254 1.00 4.26 -14.34
N ASN A 255 1.96 5.11 -14.70
CA ASN A 255 3.38 4.75 -14.67
C ASN A 255 3.85 4.38 -13.26
N LYS A 256 3.30 4.99 -12.21
CA LYS A 256 3.60 4.66 -10.81
C LYS A 256 3.17 3.24 -10.46
N GLN A 257 2.00 2.82 -10.91
CA GLN A 257 1.53 1.45 -10.78
C GLN A 257 2.35 0.49 -11.65
N LEU A 258 2.54 0.79 -12.93
CA LEU A 258 3.22 -0.09 -13.88
C LEU A 258 4.70 -0.34 -13.58
N ARG A 259 5.36 0.52 -12.78
CA ARG A 259 6.73 0.27 -12.31
C ARG A 259 6.88 -1.07 -11.57
N GLN A 260 5.81 -1.60 -10.97
CA GLN A 260 5.86 -2.92 -10.31
C GLN A 260 6.13 -4.07 -11.29
N PHE A 261 5.75 -3.92 -12.56
CA PHE A 261 5.98 -4.91 -13.61
C PHE A 261 7.36 -4.79 -14.27
N LYS A 262 8.20 -3.83 -13.85
CA LYS A 262 9.52 -3.59 -14.47
C LYS A 262 10.40 -4.85 -14.48
N SER A 263 10.41 -5.61 -13.38
CA SER A 263 11.19 -6.84 -13.30
C SER A 263 10.64 -7.93 -14.21
N LEU A 264 9.32 -8.12 -14.24
CA LEU A 264 8.68 -9.09 -15.14
C LEU A 264 8.92 -8.74 -16.61
N ARG A 265 8.77 -7.47 -16.99
CA ARG A 265 9.05 -7.03 -18.38
C ARG A 265 10.48 -7.32 -18.82
N LYS A 266 11.45 -7.25 -17.90
CA LYS A 266 12.86 -7.54 -18.21
C LYS A 266 13.12 -9.01 -18.51
N THR A 267 12.28 -9.92 -18.02
CA THR A 267 12.43 -11.35 -18.30
C THR A 267 12.00 -11.69 -19.73
N LYS A 268 11.24 -10.79 -20.37
CA LYS A 268 10.67 -10.99 -21.70
C LYS A 268 9.87 -12.29 -21.80
N CYS A 269 9.15 -12.67 -20.74
CA CYS A 269 8.34 -13.89 -20.69
C CYS A 269 7.30 -13.99 -21.82
N HIS A 270 6.81 -12.87 -22.35
CA HIS A 270 5.93 -12.84 -23.51
C HIS A 270 6.14 -11.56 -24.33
N PRO A 271 6.14 -11.61 -25.68
CA PRO A 271 6.30 -10.42 -26.52
C PRO A 271 5.17 -9.40 -26.33
N GLN A 272 3.96 -9.87 -26.01
CA GLN A 272 2.76 -9.02 -25.87
C GLN A 272 2.45 -8.57 -24.44
N LEU A 273 3.38 -8.74 -23.50
CA LEU A 273 3.18 -8.27 -22.13
C LEU A 273 2.95 -6.75 -22.08
N ASP A 274 3.69 -5.98 -22.88
CA ASP A 274 3.57 -4.52 -22.92
C ASP A 274 2.25 -4.07 -23.55
N PHE A 275 1.77 -4.79 -24.56
CA PHE A 275 0.45 -4.61 -25.13
C PHE A 275 -0.64 -4.82 -24.08
N MET A 276 -0.60 -5.93 -23.33
CA MET A 276 -1.55 -6.20 -22.25
C MET A 276 -1.50 -5.15 -21.14
N LEU A 277 -0.31 -4.77 -20.67
CA LEU A 277 -0.15 -3.76 -19.63
C LEU A 277 -0.65 -2.38 -20.10
N CYS A 278 -0.38 -2.02 -21.36
CA CYS A 278 -0.88 -0.78 -21.95
C CYS A 278 -2.40 -0.80 -22.08
N GLY A 279 -2.98 -1.81 -22.74
CA GLY A 279 -4.43 -1.89 -22.95
C GLY A 279 -5.24 -2.03 -21.66
N THR A 280 -4.65 -2.56 -20.60
CA THR A 280 -5.30 -2.62 -19.27
C THR A 280 -5.33 -1.26 -18.59
N HIS A 281 -4.20 -0.54 -18.58
CA HIS A 281 -4.07 0.72 -17.82
C HIS A 281 -4.29 1.99 -18.65
N SER A 282 -4.34 1.86 -19.96
CA SER A 282 -4.67 2.90 -20.93
C SER A 282 -5.46 2.25 -22.07
N PRO A 283 -6.69 1.78 -21.80
CA PRO A 283 -7.55 1.13 -22.79
C PRO A 283 -7.60 1.91 -24.08
N PHE A 284 -7.56 1.19 -25.20
CA PHE A 284 -7.28 1.78 -26.50
C PHE A 284 -8.50 2.55 -27.01
N CYS A 285 -8.26 3.69 -27.65
CA CYS A 285 -9.28 4.31 -28.49
C CYS A 285 -9.05 3.82 -29.90
N VAL A 286 -10.03 3.11 -30.45
CA VAL A 286 -9.93 2.42 -31.74
C VAL A 286 -11.16 2.70 -32.58
N TYR A 287 -12.34 2.55 -31.99
CA TYR A 287 -13.61 2.84 -32.63
C TYR A 287 -14.20 4.14 -32.08
N ASP A 288 -14.88 4.92 -32.92
CA ASP A 288 -15.41 6.24 -32.56
C ASP A 288 -16.70 6.18 -31.73
N ASP A 289 -17.40 5.04 -31.76
CA ASP A 289 -18.69 4.82 -31.12
C ASP A 289 -18.60 4.23 -29.70
N VAL A 290 -17.40 3.81 -29.28
CA VAL A 290 -17.13 3.37 -27.91
C VAL A 290 -16.01 4.21 -27.27
N PRO A 291 -16.11 4.53 -25.98
CA PRO A 291 -15.12 5.40 -25.33
C PRO A 291 -13.73 4.76 -25.21
N PHE A 292 -13.65 3.43 -25.25
CA PHE A 292 -12.41 2.66 -25.24
C PHE A 292 -12.65 1.19 -25.60
N THR A 293 -11.56 0.46 -25.82
CA THR A 293 -11.54 -0.96 -26.18
C THR A 293 -10.40 -1.66 -25.43
N PHE A 294 -10.68 -2.84 -24.89
CA PHE A 294 -9.69 -3.66 -24.17
C PHE A 294 -8.98 -4.65 -25.10
N PRO A 295 -7.82 -5.19 -24.69
CA PRO A 295 -7.28 -6.41 -25.27
C PRO A 295 -8.28 -7.56 -25.22
N CYS A 296 -8.23 -8.45 -26.21
CA CYS A 296 -9.04 -9.67 -26.19
C CYS A 296 -8.57 -10.66 -25.10
N ARG A 297 -9.48 -11.56 -24.70
CA ARG A 297 -9.22 -12.58 -23.68
C ARG A 297 -8.13 -13.56 -24.08
N GLU A 298 -8.08 -13.94 -25.35
CA GLU A 298 -7.17 -14.91 -25.93
C GLU A 298 -5.71 -14.46 -25.72
N ILE A 299 -5.39 -13.22 -26.08
CA ILE A 299 -4.05 -12.67 -25.86
C ILE A 299 -3.71 -12.48 -24.37
N CYS A 300 -4.70 -12.24 -23.52
CA CYS A 300 -4.49 -12.26 -22.08
C CYS A 300 -4.06 -13.65 -21.59
N GLU A 301 -4.74 -14.70 -22.06
CA GLU A 301 -4.49 -16.08 -21.65
C GLU A 301 -3.09 -16.54 -22.10
N GLU A 302 -2.67 -16.20 -23.32
CA GLU A 302 -1.30 -16.45 -23.81
C GLU A 302 -0.22 -15.77 -22.94
N VAL A 303 -0.42 -14.47 -22.65
CA VAL A 303 0.49 -13.70 -21.78
C VAL A 303 0.54 -14.29 -20.39
N ARG A 304 -0.62 -14.65 -19.82
CA ARG A 304 -0.71 -15.25 -18.48
C ARG A 304 0.00 -16.59 -18.46
N ALA A 305 -0.26 -17.49 -19.41
CA ALA A 305 0.36 -18.80 -19.50
C ALA A 305 1.90 -18.70 -19.51
N SER A 306 2.43 -17.72 -20.24
CA SER A 306 3.88 -17.52 -20.39
C SER A 306 4.53 -16.79 -19.20
N CYS A 307 3.82 -15.87 -18.55
CA CYS A 307 4.40 -14.96 -17.55
C CYS A 307 4.01 -15.27 -16.10
N GLU A 308 2.98 -16.06 -15.82
CA GLU A 308 2.46 -16.24 -14.46
C GLU A 308 3.47 -16.88 -13.50
N ALA A 309 4.17 -17.92 -13.95
CA ALA A 309 5.18 -18.60 -13.12
C ALA A 309 6.32 -17.64 -12.72
N GLU A 310 6.80 -16.85 -13.68
CA GLU A 310 7.85 -15.86 -13.44
C GLU A 310 7.35 -14.70 -12.56
N TYR A 311 6.10 -14.28 -12.72
CA TYR A 311 5.47 -13.30 -11.83
C TYR A 311 5.43 -13.80 -10.38
N LYS A 312 4.98 -15.03 -10.14
CA LYS A 312 4.95 -15.64 -8.80
C LYS A 312 6.35 -15.66 -8.18
N ARG A 313 7.35 -16.13 -8.95
CA ARG A 313 8.76 -16.19 -8.52
C ARG A 313 9.31 -14.82 -8.11
N LEU A 314 8.98 -13.77 -8.86
CA LEU A 314 9.46 -12.40 -8.61
C LEU A 314 8.69 -11.66 -7.50
N ASN A 315 7.47 -12.09 -7.16
CA ASN A 315 6.56 -11.35 -6.29
C ASN A 315 6.10 -12.16 -5.08
N HIS A 316 7.02 -12.88 -4.42
CA HIS A 316 6.75 -13.59 -3.16
C HIS A 316 5.58 -14.59 -3.27
N ASN A 317 5.48 -15.30 -4.40
CA ASN A 317 4.41 -16.25 -4.72
C ASN A 317 2.99 -15.66 -4.67
N LEU A 318 2.85 -14.35 -4.82
CA LEU A 318 1.54 -13.74 -4.99
C LEU A 318 0.89 -14.21 -6.30
N PRO A 319 -0.44 -14.40 -6.32
CA PRO A 319 -1.17 -14.83 -7.51
C PRO A 319 -1.13 -13.77 -8.61
N TRP A 320 -1.45 -14.20 -9.84
CA TRP A 320 -1.54 -13.30 -10.98
C TRP A 320 -2.47 -12.10 -10.67
N PRO A 321 -2.08 -10.85 -11.01
CA PRO A 321 -2.81 -9.66 -10.60
C PRO A 321 -4.27 -9.68 -11.03
N ARG A 322 -5.18 -9.25 -10.14
CA ARG A 322 -6.62 -9.16 -10.41
C ARG A 322 -6.94 -8.38 -11.68
N LYS A 323 -6.27 -7.24 -11.89
CA LYS A 323 -6.42 -6.40 -13.10
C LYS A 323 -6.00 -7.07 -14.40
N LEU A 324 -5.33 -8.23 -14.36
CA LEU A 324 -4.88 -9.00 -15.50
C LEU A 324 -5.52 -10.40 -15.53
N GLN A 325 -6.59 -10.63 -14.76
CA GLN A 325 -7.31 -11.90 -14.81
C GLN A 325 -8.19 -11.96 -16.07
N CYS A 326 -7.96 -12.94 -16.93
CA CYS A 326 -8.48 -12.91 -18.30
C CYS A 326 -10.00 -12.95 -18.43
N HIS A 327 -10.73 -13.39 -17.41
CA HIS A 327 -12.18 -13.39 -17.41
C HIS A 327 -12.81 -11.99 -17.47
N ILE A 328 -12.07 -10.93 -17.09
CA ILE A 328 -12.57 -9.54 -17.17
C ILE A 328 -12.47 -8.94 -18.57
N TYR A 329 -11.80 -9.63 -19.51
CA TYR A 329 -11.61 -9.17 -20.88
C TYR A 329 -12.63 -9.82 -21.81
N PRO A 330 -13.13 -9.10 -22.84
CA PRO A 330 -14.02 -9.66 -23.85
C PRO A 330 -13.32 -10.73 -24.68
N LYS A 331 -14.08 -11.72 -25.15
CA LYS A 331 -13.60 -12.65 -26.19
C LYS A 331 -13.66 -11.99 -27.57
N SER A 332 -12.83 -12.45 -28.49
CA SER A 332 -12.81 -11.96 -29.88
C SER A 332 -14.12 -12.21 -30.64
N ASP A 333 -14.85 -13.27 -30.30
CA ASP A 333 -16.15 -13.64 -30.88
C ASP A 333 -17.37 -12.99 -30.19
N SER A 334 -17.15 -12.12 -29.21
CA SER A 334 -18.23 -11.46 -28.48
C SER A 334 -19.03 -10.50 -29.37
N LYS A 335 -20.35 -10.68 -29.40
CA LYS A 335 -21.28 -9.80 -30.13
C LYS A 335 -21.56 -8.50 -29.37
N GLU A 336 -21.34 -8.48 -28.06
CA GLU A 336 -21.68 -7.35 -27.18
C GLU A 336 -20.52 -6.38 -27.00
N GLN A 337 -19.30 -6.90 -26.95
CA GLN A 337 -18.11 -6.13 -26.59
C GLN A 337 -16.97 -6.42 -27.54
N ARG A 338 -16.57 -5.39 -28.30
CA ARG A 338 -15.37 -5.44 -29.13
C ARG A 338 -14.11 -5.43 -28.27
N CYS A 339 -13.07 -6.09 -28.76
CA CYS A 339 -11.73 -6.08 -28.21
C CYS A 339 -10.70 -5.95 -29.34
N VAL A 340 -9.42 -5.80 -29.00
CA VAL A 340 -8.34 -5.74 -29.99
C VAL A 340 -7.22 -6.75 -29.72
N MET A 341 -6.65 -7.23 -30.82
CA MET A 341 -5.44 -8.06 -30.88
C MET A 341 -4.20 -7.21 -31.21
N PRO A 342 -2.98 -7.69 -30.95
CA PRO A 342 -1.75 -6.90 -31.18
C PRO A 342 -1.48 -6.53 -32.65
N ASP A 343 -1.93 -7.35 -33.59
CA ASP A 343 -1.72 -7.27 -35.03
C ASP A 343 -2.85 -6.56 -35.78
N ASP A 344 -3.91 -6.19 -35.07
CA ASP A 344 -5.03 -5.43 -35.60
C ASP A 344 -4.57 -4.10 -36.20
N LYS A 345 -5.07 -3.79 -37.40
CA LYS A 345 -4.75 -2.56 -38.14
C LYS A 345 -5.76 -1.43 -37.90
N VAL A 346 -6.72 -1.62 -36.99
CA VAL A 346 -7.74 -0.61 -36.66
C VAL A 346 -7.13 0.56 -35.91
N GLN A 347 -7.43 1.79 -36.35
CA GLN A 347 -6.88 3.01 -35.76
C GLN A 347 -7.95 4.09 -35.57
N TYR A 348 -7.93 4.70 -34.40
CA TYR A 348 -8.71 5.89 -34.11
C TYR A 348 -8.22 7.10 -34.89
N THR A 349 -9.15 7.77 -35.58
CA THR A 349 -8.91 9.05 -36.24
C THR A 349 -9.47 10.20 -35.40
N PRO A 350 -8.61 11.01 -34.75
CA PRO A 350 -9.11 12.14 -33.96
C PRO A 350 -9.86 13.13 -34.84
N PRO A 351 -10.96 13.74 -34.36
CA PRO A 351 -11.68 14.78 -35.09
C PRO A 351 -10.72 15.89 -35.51
N ARG A 352 -10.76 16.28 -36.80
CA ARG A 352 -10.02 17.46 -37.27
C ARG A 352 -10.50 18.66 -36.47
N ARG A 353 -9.59 19.38 -35.81
CA ARG A 353 -9.90 20.69 -35.21
C ARG A 353 -10.46 21.57 -36.32
N ARG A 354 -11.74 21.95 -36.25
CA ARG A 354 -12.28 23.01 -37.10
C ARG A 354 -11.44 24.25 -36.79
N GLY A 355 -10.57 24.62 -37.73
CA GLY A 355 -9.83 25.87 -37.67
C GLY A 355 -10.85 26.99 -37.49
N GLY A 356 -10.57 27.91 -36.57
CA GLY A 356 -11.41 29.08 -36.36
C GLY A 356 -11.66 29.75 -37.70
N ALA A 357 -12.93 29.84 -38.08
CA ALA A 357 -13.34 30.74 -39.13
C ALA A 357 -12.89 32.13 -38.68
N GLY A 358 -11.85 32.66 -39.32
CA GLY A 358 -11.48 34.05 -39.19
C GLY A 358 -12.70 34.87 -39.57
N ARG A 359 -13.30 35.54 -38.58
CA ARG A 359 -14.15 36.69 -38.85
C ARG A 359 -13.24 37.73 -39.49
N ARG A 360 -13.27 37.83 -40.82
CA ARG A 360 -12.93 39.07 -41.50
C ARG A 360 -14.08 40.02 -41.20
N ALA A 361 -13.82 41.01 -40.36
CA ALA A 361 -14.61 42.22 -40.25
C ALA A 361 -14.17 43.18 -41.36
#